data_AF-A0A952FW98-F1
#
_entry.id   AF-A0A952FW98-F1
#
_cell.length_a   1.000
_cell.length_b   1.000
_cell.length_c   1.000
_cell.angle_alpha   90.00
_cell.angle_beta   90.00
_cell.angle_gamma   90.00
#
_symmetry.space_group_name_H-M   'P 1'
#
loop_
_entity.id
_entity.type
_entity.pdbx_description
1 polymer ?
#
loop_
_entity_poly.entity_id
_entity_poly.type
_entity_poly.pdbx_seq_one_letter_code
_entity_poly.pdbx_strand_id
1 'polypeptide(L)'
;GRRKLAWNRNVVAIGLSSGFLEPLESTSIHLIQSGLVKLLDLWPGPEIDPLLAAQYNRAMANQYETIRDFIILHYKATARDDTPFWQYCCNMDVPDSLTWKMAHFRASSRIVLTPGELFQPTSWLAVMLGQNIVPQGCDPLADIVDDAEVAAHFDRLREAVAGTVETMPTMTAMLDTWI
;
A
#
# COMPACT_ATOMS: atom_id res chain seq x y z
N GLY A 1 13.53 5.22 -7.20
CA GLY A 1 13.39 4.22 -8.28
C GLY A 1 13.98 2.88 -7.87
N ARG A 2 13.91 1.86 -8.72
CA ARG A 2 14.46 0.51 -8.46
C ARG A 2 15.59 0.15 -9.42
N ARG A 3 16.48 -0.78 -9.03
CA ARG A 3 17.42 -1.40 -9.96
C ARG A 3 16.66 -2.21 -11.02
N LYS A 4 17.21 -2.27 -12.24
CA LYS A 4 16.64 -3.09 -13.34
C LYS A 4 16.55 -4.56 -12.94
N LEU A 5 17.63 -5.07 -12.35
CA LEU A 5 17.73 -6.39 -11.72
C LEU A 5 18.26 -6.19 -10.29
N ALA A 6 17.56 -6.73 -9.30
CA ALA A 6 17.98 -6.79 -7.91
C ALA A 6 18.88 -8.02 -7.64
N TRP A 7 18.74 -9.09 -8.42
CA TRP A 7 19.66 -10.22 -8.46
C TRP A 7 20.32 -10.29 -9.83
N ASN A 8 21.64 -10.17 -9.89
CA ASN A 8 22.42 -10.32 -11.12
C ASN A 8 23.62 -11.24 -10.91
N ARG A 9 23.65 -12.38 -11.61
CA ARG A 9 24.65 -13.44 -11.43
C ARG A 9 24.72 -13.86 -9.96
N ASN A 10 25.88 -13.70 -9.31
CA ASN A 10 26.12 -14.05 -7.91
C ASN A 10 25.97 -12.89 -6.94
N VAL A 11 25.31 -11.80 -7.35
CA VAL A 11 25.12 -10.60 -6.52
C VAL A 11 23.64 -10.32 -6.35
N VAL A 12 23.21 -10.20 -5.08
CA VAL A 12 21.87 -9.75 -4.71
C VAL A 12 21.97 -8.42 -3.99
N ALA A 13 21.28 -7.42 -4.52
CA ALA A 13 21.13 -6.11 -3.92
C ALA A 13 19.96 -6.13 -2.92
N ILE A 14 20.19 -5.58 -1.72
CA ILE A 14 19.21 -5.47 -0.63
C ILE A 14 19.24 -4.03 -0.08
N GLY A 15 18.07 -3.51 0.30
CA GLY A 15 17.91 -2.15 0.81
C GLY A 15 18.24 -1.08 -0.23
N LEU A 16 18.95 -0.02 0.17
CA LEU A 16 19.26 1.12 -0.71
C LEU A 16 20.03 0.72 -1.98
N SER A 17 20.79 -0.39 -1.94
CA SER A 17 21.49 -0.91 -3.13
C SER A 17 20.54 -1.46 -4.20
N SER A 18 19.32 -1.86 -3.81
CA SER A 18 18.29 -2.45 -4.69
C SER A 18 17.26 -1.43 -5.21
N GLY A 19 17.11 -0.30 -4.51
CA GLY A 19 16.18 0.76 -4.87
C GLY A 19 15.80 1.63 -3.69
N PHE A 20 15.16 2.75 -3.97
CA PHE A 20 14.68 3.70 -2.98
C PHE A 20 13.32 4.29 -3.38
N LEU A 21 12.43 4.37 -2.41
CA LEU A 21 11.17 5.11 -2.42
C LEU A 21 11.16 5.97 -1.14
N GLU A 22 10.60 7.17 -1.22
CA GLU A 22 10.54 8.07 -0.07
C GLU A 22 9.76 7.45 1.10
N PRO A 23 10.06 7.83 2.36
CA PRO A 23 9.51 7.17 3.55
C PRO A 23 8.09 7.61 3.90
N LEU A 24 7.26 8.00 2.92
CA LEU A 24 5.89 8.48 3.15
C LEU A 24 5.02 7.41 3.85
N GLU A 25 5.21 6.14 3.47
CA GLU A 25 4.45 4.99 4.00
C GLU A 25 5.35 3.98 4.73
N SER A 26 6.48 4.43 5.29
CA SER A 26 7.38 3.62 6.12
C SER A 26 7.85 2.28 5.50
N THR A 27 8.05 2.21 4.18
CA THR A 27 8.27 0.94 3.46
C THR A 27 9.72 0.46 3.39
N SER A 28 10.71 1.25 3.82
CA SER A 28 12.13 0.94 3.60
C SER A 28 12.60 -0.34 4.30
N ILE A 29 12.31 -0.49 5.59
CA ILE A 29 12.68 -1.69 6.36
C ILE A 29 11.89 -2.90 5.87
N HIS A 30 10.61 -2.71 5.53
CA HIS A 30 9.79 -3.75 4.94
C HIS A 30 10.40 -4.31 3.64
N LEU A 31 10.87 -3.46 2.74
CA LEU A 31 11.51 -3.88 1.48
C LEU A 31 12.81 -4.66 1.72
N ILE A 32 13.60 -4.29 2.74
CA ILE A 32 14.77 -5.06 3.16
C ILE A 32 14.35 -6.46 3.60
N GLN A 33 13.38 -6.55 4.53
CA GLN A 33 12.90 -7.83 5.04
C GLN A 33 12.30 -8.70 3.92
N SER A 34 11.49 -8.11 3.04
CA SER A 34 10.86 -8.86 1.95
C SER A 34 11.88 -9.39 0.94
N GLY A 35 12.92 -8.61 0.64
CA GLY A 35 14.05 -9.07 -0.17
C GLY A 35 14.79 -10.24 0.47
N LEU A 36 15.05 -10.17 1.78
CA LEU A 36 15.70 -11.28 2.51
C LEU A 36 14.85 -12.55 2.51
N VAL A 37 13.56 -12.45 2.82
CA VAL A 37 12.65 -13.62 2.83
C VAL A 37 12.56 -14.25 1.44
N LYS A 38 12.36 -13.45 0.37
CA LYS A 38 12.30 -13.96 -1.00
C LYS A 38 13.61 -14.58 -1.46
N LEU A 39 14.74 -14.07 -0.98
CA LEU A 39 16.04 -14.68 -1.25
C LEU A 39 16.15 -16.05 -0.58
N LEU A 40 15.65 -16.21 0.65
CA LEU A 40 15.63 -17.50 1.34
C LEU A 40 14.68 -18.49 0.68
N ASP A 41 13.51 -18.05 0.22
CA ASP A 41 12.56 -18.89 -0.54
C ASP A 41 13.14 -19.37 -1.88
N LEU A 42 14.10 -18.62 -2.43
CA LEU A 42 14.76 -18.87 -3.72
C LEU A 42 16.25 -19.14 -3.53
N TRP A 43 16.64 -19.68 -2.38
CA TRP A 43 18.05 -19.84 -2.02
C TRP A 43 18.76 -20.72 -3.05
N PRO A 44 19.90 -20.27 -3.62
CA PRO A 44 20.57 -21.01 -4.66
C PRO A 44 21.29 -22.23 -4.09
N GLY A 45 21.41 -23.29 -4.90
CA GLY A 45 22.31 -24.40 -4.65
C GLY A 45 23.79 -24.04 -4.95
N PRO A 46 24.66 -25.03 -5.19
CA PRO A 46 26.06 -24.79 -5.57
C PRO A 46 26.22 -23.95 -6.84
N GLU A 47 25.27 -24.08 -7.76
CA GLU A 47 25.17 -23.27 -8.97
C GLU A 47 23.96 -22.33 -8.87
N ILE A 48 24.12 -21.11 -9.40
CA ILE A 48 23.04 -20.13 -9.42
C ILE A 48 22.18 -20.40 -10.65
N ASP A 49 21.01 -20.98 -10.42
CA ASP A 49 19.99 -21.15 -11.45
C ASP A 49 19.43 -19.78 -11.89
N PRO A 50 19.55 -19.41 -13.18
CA PRO A 50 18.96 -18.19 -13.72
C PRO A 50 17.44 -18.06 -13.48
N LEU A 51 16.71 -19.15 -13.32
CA LEU A 51 15.27 -19.14 -13.05
C LEU A 51 14.95 -18.61 -11.66
N LEU A 52 15.76 -18.94 -10.65
CA LEU A 52 15.61 -18.40 -9.29
C LEU A 52 15.83 -16.89 -9.29
N ALA A 53 16.91 -16.43 -9.94
CA ALA A 53 17.20 -15.01 -10.07
C ALA A 53 16.09 -14.27 -10.86
N ALA A 54 15.56 -14.87 -11.93
CA ALA A 54 14.46 -14.29 -12.70
C ALA A 54 13.18 -14.14 -11.86
N GLN A 55 12.84 -15.16 -11.07
CA GLN A 55 11.68 -15.12 -10.18
C GLN A 55 11.84 -14.07 -9.07
N TYR A 56 13.02 -14.00 -8.46
CA TYR A 56 13.33 -12.97 -7.45
C TYR A 56 13.18 -11.57 -8.05
N ASN A 57 13.75 -11.34 -9.22
CA ASN A 57 13.68 -10.06 -9.92
C ASN A 57 12.25 -9.66 -10.27
N ARG A 58 11.42 -10.61 -10.73
CA ARG A 58 10.00 -10.38 -11.02
C ARG A 58 9.23 -9.98 -9.75
N ALA A 59 9.42 -10.72 -8.66
CA ALA A 59 8.74 -10.46 -7.41
C ALA A 59 9.12 -9.11 -6.81
N MET A 60 10.43 -8.79 -6.77
CA MET A 60 10.91 -7.50 -6.26
C MET A 60 10.49 -6.33 -7.15
N ALA A 61 10.52 -6.49 -8.48
CA ALA A 61 10.04 -5.46 -9.40
C ALA A 61 8.58 -5.10 -9.13
N ASN A 62 7.70 -6.10 -9.05
CA ASN A 62 6.28 -5.92 -8.74
C ASN A 62 6.07 -5.23 -7.39
N GLN A 63 6.82 -5.63 -6.35
CA GLN A 63 6.71 -5.01 -5.04
C GLN A 63 7.12 -3.52 -5.04
N TYR A 64 8.22 -3.17 -5.71
CA TYR A 64 8.60 -1.76 -5.86
C TYR A 64 7.60 -0.95 -6.67
N GLU A 65 7.02 -1.52 -7.73
CA GLU A 65 6.07 -0.83 -8.60
C GLU A 65 4.72 -0.59 -7.94
N THR A 66 4.20 -1.59 -7.22
CA THR A 66 2.96 -1.45 -6.44
C THR A 66 3.09 -0.43 -5.31
N ILE A 67 4.21 -0.42 -4.57
CA ILE A 67 4.47 0.59 -3.53
C ILE A 67 4.66 1.99 -4.14
N ARG A 68 5.37 2.10 -5.27
CA ARG A 68 5.49 3.36 -6.02
C ARG A 68 4.12 3.91 -6.36
N ASP A 69 3.22 3.08 -6.89
CA ASP A 69 1.88 3.51 -7.29
C ASP A 69 1.06 4.01 -6.09
N PHE A 70 1.17 3.33 -4.95
CA PHE A 70 0.54 3.79 -3.71
C PHE A 70 1.11 5.14 -3.24
N ILE A 71 2.43 5.36 -3.30
CA ILE A 71 3.03 6.66 -2.95
C ILE A 71 2.60 7.76 -3.93
N ILE A 72 2.59 7.47 -5.24
CA ILE A 72 2.14 8.43 -6.26
C ILE A 72 0.68 8.86 -6.00
N LEU A 73 -0.18 7.96 -5.51
CA LEU A 73 -1.57 8.28 -5.18
C LEU A 73 -1.65 9.49 -4.25
N HIS A 74 -0.79 9.57 -3.22
CA HIS A 74 -0.82 10.66 -2.26
C HIS A 74 -0.58 12.03 -2.89
N TYR A 75 0.24 12.09 -3.94
CA TYR A 75 0.52 13.32 -4.67
C TYR A 75 -0.52 13.60 -5.74
N LYS A 76 -0.95 12.57 -6.47
CA LYS A 76 -1.87 12.69 -7.61
C LYS A 76 -3.29 13.04 -7.17
N ALA A 77 -3.78 12.43 -6.09
CA ALA A 77 -5.13 12.59 -5.57
C ALA A 77 -5.26 13.82 -4.65
N THR A 78 -4.70 14.95 -5.04
CA THR A 78 -4.77 16.16 -4.22
C THR A 78 -5.84 17.12 -4.74
N ALA A 79 -6.51 17.84 -3.83
CA ALA A 79 -7.35 18.98 -4.17
C ALA A 79 -6.56 20.31 -4.16
N ARG A 80 -5.25 20.26 -3.86
CA ARG A 80 -4.38 21.43 -3.82
C ARG A 80 -3.96 21.84 -5.22
N ASP A 81 -4.05 23.13 -5.49
CA ASP A 81 -3.57 23.79 -6.71
C ASP A 81 -2.87 25.12 -6.38
N ASP A 82 -2.57 25.35 -5.09
CA ASP A 82 -2.10 26.61 -4.54
C ASP A 82 -0.62 26.94 -4.84
N THR A 83 0.14 25.96 -5.33
CA THR A 83 1.54 26.14 -5.72
C THR A 83 1.84 25.40 -7.04
N PRO A 84 2.89 25.81 -7.78
CA PRO A 84 3.33 25.10 -8.98
C PRO A 84 3.61 23.61 -8.74
N PHE A 85 4.08 23.26 -7.54
CA PHE A 85 4.30 21.86 -7.15
C PHE A 85 2.99 21.07 -7.14
N TRP A 86 1.96 21.56 -6.46
CA TRP A 86 0.69 20.85 -6.36
C TRP A 86 -0.08 20.83 -7.68
N GLN A 87 0.00 21.92 -8.46
CA GLN A 87 -0.51 21.97 -9.83
C GLN A 87 0.14 20.91 -10.72
N TYR A 88 1.45 20.68 -10.58
CA TYR A 88 2.13 19.60 -11.28
C TYR A 88 1.63 18.23 -10.80
N CYS A 89 1.61 17.98 -9.49
CA CYS A 89 1.25 16.68 -8.93
C CYS A 89 -0.18 16.24 -9.30
N CYS A 90 -1.17 17.14 -9.29
CA CYS A 90 -2.54 16.78 -9.67
C CYS A 90 -2.68 16.54 -11.18
N ASN A 91 -1.83 17.15 -12.02
CA ASN A 91 -1.91 17.06 -13.48
C ASN A 91 -0.92 16.08 -14.13
N MET A 92 0.10 15.59 -13.42
CA MET A 92 1.11 14.69 -13.98
C MET A 92 0.52 13.36 -14.46
N ASP A 93 1.10 12.79 -15.53
CA ASP A 93 0.80 11.42 -15.93
C ASP A 93 1.25 10.43 -14.86
N VAL A 94 0.48 9.37 -14.68
CA VAL A 94 0.78 8.30 -13.72
C VAL A 94 0.70 6.93 -14.40
N PRO A 95 1.34 5.89 -13.84
CA PRO A 95 1.31 4.55 -14.44
C PRO A 95 -0.12 4.04 -14.68
N ASP A 96 -0.31 3.29 -15.77
CA ASP A 96 -1.60 2.70 -16.14
C ASP A 96 -2.21 1.86 -15.02
N SER A 97 -1.38 1.17 -14.24
CA SER A 97 -1.78 0.41 -13.05
C SER A 97 -2.49 1.28 -12.00
N LEU A 98 -1.96 2.48 -11.73
CA LEU A 98 -2.58 3.41 -10.79
C LEU A 98 -3.82 4.07 -11.40
N THR A 99 -3.74 4.50 -12.67
CA THR A 99 -4.88 5.06 -13.41
C THR A 99 -6.06 4.10 -13.40
N TRP A 100 -5.80 2.82 -13.71
CA TRP A 100 -6.81 1.76 -13.67
C TRP A 100 -7.40 1.62 -12.27
N LYS A 101 -6.56 1.56 -11.22
CA LYS A 101 -7.03 1.30 -9.85
C LYS A 101 -7.92 2.43 -9.33
N MET A 102 -7.56 3.69 -9.59
CA MET A 102 -8.39 4.84 -9.25
C MET A 102 -9.71 4.86 -10.01
N ALA A 103 -9.68 4.59 -11.32
CA ALA A 103 -10.88 4.56 -12.16
C ALA A 103 -11.81 3.40 -11.74
N HIS A 104 -11.26 2.22 -11.47
CA HIS A 104 -12.00 1.07 -11.01
C HIS A 104 -12.69 1.33 -9.68
N PHE A 105 -11.98 1.89 -8.70
CA PHE A 105 -12.57 2.25 -7.41
C PHE A 105 -13.70 3.28 -7.58
N ARG A 106 -13.48 4.32 -8.40
CA ARG A 106 -14.52 5.33 -8.68
C ARG A 106 -15.77 4.72 -9.32
N ALA A 107 -15.62 3.77 -10.23
CA ALA A 107 -16.72 3.19 -10.98
C ALA A 107 -17.48 2.07 -10.23
N SER A 108 -16.80 1.33 -9.36
CA SER A 108 -17.33 0.10 -8.78
C SER A 108 -17.45 0.09 -7.26
N SER A 109 -16.85 1.07 -6.59
CA SER A 109 -16.74 1.13 -5.11
C SER A 109 -15.95 -0.06 -4.53
N ARG A 110 -15.18 -0.76 -5.37
CA ARG A 110 -14.39 -1.93 -5.01
C ARG A 110 -12.90 -1.66 -5.16
N ILE A 111 -12.14 -2.22 -4.22
CA ILE A 111 -10.68 -2.21 -4.24
C ILE A 111 -10.21 -3.59 -4.66
N VAL A 112 -9.48 -3.63 -5.77
CA VAL A 112 -8.87 -4.85 -6.31
C VAL A 112 -7.38 -4.80 -6.06
N LEU A 113 -6.84 -5.89 -5.52
CA LEU A 113 -5.41 -6.05 -5.27
C LEU A 113 -4.75 -6.76 -6.45
N THR A 114 -3.58 -6.28 -6.82
CA THR A 114 -2.61 -7.01 -7.63
C THR A 114 -1.91 -8.03 -6.73
N PRO A 115 -1.63 -9.25 -7.21
CA PRO A 115 -0.89 -10.24 -6.44
C PRO A 115 0.45 -9.67 -5.93
N GLY A 116 0.74 -9.88 -4.64
CA GLY A 116 1.98 -9.42 -4.01
C GLY A 116 2.01 -7.95 -3.60
N GLU A 117 0.88 -7.24 -3.63
CA GLU A 117 0.76 -5.90 -3.05
C GLU A 117 1.01 -5.91 -1.53
N LEU A 118 1.80 -4.93 -1.06
CA LEU A 118 1.99 -4.66 0.36
C LEU A 118 0.70 -4.11 1.00
N PHE A 119 0.14 -3.07 0.38
CA PHE A 119 -1.00 -2.35 0.91
C PHE A 119 -2.30 -3.11 0.69
N GLN A 120 -3.03 -3.33 1.79
CA GLN A 120 -4.28 -4.09 1.80
C GLN A 120 -5.47 -3.17 1.42
N PRO A 121 -6.68 -3.74 1.20
CA PRO A 121 -7.81 -2.95 0.72
C PRO A 121 -8.16 -1.78 1.65
N THR A 122 -8.01 -1.96 2.97
CA THR A 122 -8.25 -0.90 3.96
C THR A 122 -7.28 0.27 3.83
N SER A 123 -6.01 0.04 3.46
CA SER A 123 -5.03 1.10 3.21
C SER A 123 -5.40 1.92 1.98
N TRP A 124 -5.73 1.25 0.87
CA TRP A 124 -6.21 1.91 -0.34
C TRP A 124 -7.50 2.68 -0.08
N LEU A 125 -8.43 2.12 0.69
CA LEU A 125 -9.70 2.77 1.05
C LEU A 125 -9.45 4.07 1.82
N ALA A 126 -8.61 4.00 2.86
CA ALA A 126 -8.28 5.13 3.72
C ALA A 126 -7.67 6.28 2.91
N VAL A 127 -6.70 5.99 2.04
CA VAL A 127 -6.04 7.02 1.22
C VAL A 127 -6.97 7.54 0.14
N MET A 128 -7.64 6.67 -0.63
CA MET A 128 -8.52 7.12 -1.71
C MET A 128 -9.66 7.99 -1.19
N LEU A 129 -10.40 7.55 -0.17
CA LEU A 129 -11.49 8.34 0.41
C LEU A 129 -10.95 9.59 1.12
N GLY A 130 -9.88 9.45 1.92
CA GLY A 130 -9.26 10.58 2.62
C GLY A 130 -8.71 11.65 1.68
N GLN A 131 -8.44 11.29 0.42
CA GLN A 131 -7.95 12.16 -0.63
C GLN A 131 -9.00 12.44 -1.72
N ASN A 132 -10.28 12.38 -1.36
CA ASN A 132 -11.42 12.81 -2.19
C ASN A 132 -11.59 12.03 -3.50
N ILE A 133 -11.04 10.83 -3.61
CA ILE A 133 -11.46 9.86 -4.62
C ILE A 133 -12.69 9.17 -4.05
N VAL A 134 -13.86 9.73 -4.34
CA VAL A 134 -15.14 9.18 -3.90
C VAL A 134 -15.73 8.32 -5.03
N PRO A 135 -16.22 7.11 -4.75
CA PRO A 135 -16.98 6.32 -5.72
C PRO A 135 -18.26 7.02 -6.20
N GLN A 136 -18.68 6.74 -7.43
CA GLN A 136 -19.89 7.31 -8.02
C GLN A 136 -21.19 6.75 -7.45
N GLY A 137 -21.11 5.63 -6.72
CA GLY A 137 -22.24 4.97 -6.07
C GLY A 137 -21.77 3.98 -5.01
N CYS A 138 -22.65 3.08 -4.61
CA CYS A 138 -22.34 1.99 -3.70
C CYS A 138 -22.25 0.66 -4.47
N ASP A 139 -21.68 -0.36 -3.84
CA ASP A 139 -21.80 -1.73 -4.36
C ASP A 139 -23.28 -2.15 -4.34
N PRO A 140 -23.85 -2.71 -5.43
CA PRO A 140 -25.24 -3.18 -5.45
C PRO A 140 -25.60 -4.17 -4.34
N LEU A 141 -24.62 -4.87 -3.77
CA LEU A 141 -24.86 -5.75 -2.62
C LEU A 141 -25.23 -4.99 -1.34
N ALA A 142 -24.94 -3.69 -1.26
CA ALA A 142 -25.34 -2.85 -0.13
C ALA A 142 -26.87 -2.72 -0.05
N ASP A 143 -27.57 -2.70 -1.19
CA ASP A 143 -29.03 -2.55 -1.27
C ASP A 143 -29.80 -3.76 -0.72
N ILE A 144 -29.10 -4.86 -0.41
CA ILE A 144 -29.69 -6.09 0.15
C ILE A 144 -29.87 -5.98 1.67
N VAL A 145 -29.14 -5.07 2.31
CA VAL A 145 -29.14 -4.93 3.77
C VAL A 145 -30.01 -3.74 4.17
N ASP A 146 -30.77 -3.89 5.25
CA ASP A 146 -31.61 -2.81 5.78
C ASP A 146 -30.76 -1.66 6.35
N ASP A 147 -31.07 -0.42 5.97
CA ASP A 147 -30.31 0.77 6.40
C ASP A 147 -30.31 0.96 7.92
N ALA A 148 -31.41 0.60 8.60
CA ALA A 148 -31.46 0.70 10.06
C ALA A 148 -30.60 -0.37 10.73
N GLU A 149 -30.52 -1.58 10.16
CA GLU A 149 -29.57 -2.61 10.60
C GLU A 149 -28.11 -2.16 10.41
N VAL A 150 -27.79 -1.57 9.27
CA VAL A 150 -26.45 -1.02 8.98
C VAL A 150 -26.09 0.09 9.96
N ALA A 151 -26.99 1.07 10.17
CA ALA A 151 -26.77 2.15 11.12
C ALA A 151 -26.54 1.63 12.54
N ALA A 152 -27.39 0.70 12.99
CA ALA A 152 -27.25 0.08 14.30
C ALA A 152 -25.94 -0.72 14.43
N HIS A 153 -25.46 -1.35 13.36
CA HIS A 153 -24.17 -2.02 13.33
C HIS A 153 -23.01 -1.01 13.49
N PHE A 154 -23.04 0.10 12.77
CA PHE A 154 -22.03 1.16 12.91
C PHE A 154 -22.04 1.80 14.30
N ASP A 155 -23.20 2.00 14.91
CA ASP A 155 -23.30 2.51 16.28
C ASP A 155 -22.62 1.55 17.28
N ARG A 156 -22.87 0.23 17.16
CA ARG A 156 -22.21 -0.78 17.98
C ARG A 156 -20.69 -0.80 17.77
N LEU A 157 -20.22 -0.69 16.53
CA LEU A 157 -18.78 -0.60 16.24
C LEU A 157 -18.16 0.64 16.88
N ARG A 158 -18.82 1.79 16.77
CA ARG A 158 -18.37 3.05 17.36
C ARG A 158 -18.27 2.95 18.88
N GLU A 159 -19.29 2.41 19.54
CA GLU A 159 -19.31 2.21 20.99
C GLU A 159 -18.20 1.24 21.44
N ALA A 160 -18.01 0.13 20.73
CA ALA A 160 -16.96 -0.84 21.05
C ALA A 160 -15.55 -0.23 20.91
N VAL A 161 -15.31 0.56 19.86
CA VAL A 161 -14.04 1.27 19.67
C VAL A 161 -13.82 2.29 20.79
N ALA A 162 -14.82 3.13 21.07
CA ALA A 162 -14.73 4.13 22.13
C ALA A 162 -14.46 3.51 23.50
N GLY A 163 -15.23 2.49 23.89
CA GLY A 163 -15.05 1.77 25.15
C GLY A 163 -13.69 1.09 25.25
N THR A 164 -13.17 0.53 24.15
CA THR A 164 -11.81 -0.03 24.14
C THR A 164 -10.77 1.05 24.39
N VAL A 165 -10.83 2.16 23.64
CA VAL A 165 -9.87 3.28 23.75
C VAL A 165 -9.87 3.89 25.15
N GLU A 166 -11.02 4.03 25.80
CA GLU A 166 -11.13 4.54 27.17
C GLU A 166 -10.38 3.68 28.20
N THR A 167 -10.30 2.37 27.97
CA THR A 167 -9.59 1.44 28.88
C THR A 167 -8.09 1.34 28.58
N MET A 168 -7.63 1.89 27.46
CA MET A 168 -6.22 1.81 27.07
C MET A 168 -5.38 2.84 27.84
N PRO A 169 -4.25 2.43 28.45
CA PRO A 169 -3.29 3.38 28.96
C PRO A 169 -2.72 4.25 27.82
N THR A 170 -2.29 5.46 28.17
CA THR A 170 -1.56 6.31 27.21
C THR A 170 -0.25 5.64 26.81
N MET A 171 0.27 5.99 25.63
CA MET A 171 1.56 5.48 25.17
C MET A 171 2.68 5.78 26.19
N THR A 172 2.67 6.96 26.81
CA THR A 172 3.64 7.32 27.85
C THR A 172 3.51 6.41 29.07
N ALA A 173 2.30 6.23 29.60
CA ALA A 173 2.08 5.36 30.75
C ALA A 173 2.50 3.91 30.47
N MET A 174 2.29 3.44 29.23
CA MET A 174 2.81 2.13 28.81
C MET A 174 4.34 2.09 28.80
N LEU A 175 5.03 3.07 28.19
CA LEU A 175 6.49 3.04 28.11
C LEU A 175 7.15 3.06 29.50
N ASP A 176 6.58 3.80 30.44
CA ASP A 176 7.06 3.91 31.82
C ASP A 176 6.98 2.58 32.60
N THR A 177 6.19 1.60 32.16
CA THR A 177 6.17 0.26 32.79
C THR A 177 7.23 -0.70 32.22
N TRP A 178 7.86 -0.37 31.08
CA TRP A 178 8.83 -1.24 30.40
C TRP A 178 10.29 -0.82 30.59
N ILE A 179 10.54 0.40 31.07
CA ILE A 179 11.85 0.96 31.39
C ILE A 179 12.12 0.80 32.89
#